data_AF-A0A0R1TYU3-F1
#
_entry.id   AF-A0A0R1TYU3-F1
#
_cell.length_a   1.000
_cell.length_b   1.000
_cell.length_c   1.000
_cell.angle_alpha   90.00
_cell.angle_beta   90.00
_cell.angle_gamma   90.00
#
_symmetry.space_group_name_H-M   'P 1'
#
loop_
_entity.id
_entity.type
_entity.pdbx_description
1 polymer ?
#
loop_
_entity_poly.entity_id
_entity_poly.type
_entity_poly.pdbx_seq_one_letter_code
_entity_poly.pdbx_strand_id
1 'polypeptide(L)' 'MEMAANMYGLSLLVPAYFQDVDQENANVDVFMNALALPSCLRDAAEQKILEYYK' A
#
# COMPACT_ATOMS: atom_id res chain seq x y z
N MET A 1 14.04 -11.85 -6.23
CA MET A 1 14.73 -10.55 -6.15
C MET A 1 13.77 -9.38 -6.34
N GLU A 2 12.83 -9.42 -7.29
CA GLU A 2 11.86 -8.33 -7.51
C GLU A 2 10.75 -8.24 -6.45
N MET A 3 10.21 -9.38 -6.00
CA MET A 3 9.15 -9.40 -4.99
C MET A 3 9.59 -8.78 -3.66
N ALA A 4 10.86 -8.96 -3.27
CA ALA A 4 11.42 -8.34 -2.06
C ALA A 4 11.54 -6.82 -2.18
N ALA A 5 11.95 -6.32 -3.36
CA ALA A 5 12.02 -4.90 -3.63
C ALA A 5 10.63 -4.25 -3.64
N ASN A 6 9.63 -4.92 -4.23
CA ASN A 6 8.25 -4.45 -4.25
C ASN A 6 7.65 -4.38 -2.85
N MET A 7 7.87 -5.41 -2.03
CA MET A 7 7.42 -5.44 -0.62
C MET A 7 8.09 -4.34 0.21
N TYR A 8 9.38 -4.08 -0.01
CA TYR A 8 10.08 -2.99 0.65
C TYR A 8 9.55 -1.62 0.19
N GLY A 9 9.33 -1.43 -1.12
CA GLY A 9 8.72 -0.21 -1.65
C GLY A 9 7.36 0.08 -1.02
N LEU A 10 6.47 -0.92 -0.94
CA LEU A 10 5.18 -0.77 -0.29
C LEU A 10 5.30 -0.42 1.20
N SER A 11 6.29 -0.95 1.92
CA SER A 11 6.52 -0.59 3.33
C SER A 11 6.91 0.87 3.55
N LEU A 12 7.40 1.56 2.51
CA LEU A 12 7.67 3.00 2.53
C LEU A 12 6.47 3.82 2.05
N LEU A 13 5.81 3.35 0.97
CA LEU A 13 4.71 4.08 0.33
C LEU A 13 3.43 4.09 1.17
N VAL A 14 3.09 2.97 1.81
CA VAL A 14 1.87 2.87 2.63
C VAL A 14 1.86 3.90 3.76
N PRO A 15 2.85 3.96 4.68
CA PRO A 15 2.82 4.96 5.74
C PRO A 15 2.88 6.39 5.19
N ALA A 16 3.62 6.64 4.11
CA ALA A 16 3.69 7.97 3.50
C ALA A 16 2.35 8.44 2.91
N TYR A 17 1.57 7.53 2.32
CA TYR A 17 0.28 7.87 1.72
C TYR A 17 -0.84 7.96 2.75
N PHE A 18 -0.82 7.08 3.77
CA PHE A 18 -1.91 6.92 4.72
C PHE A 18 -1.70 7.66 6.06
N GLN A 19 -0.62 8.45 6.21
CA GLN A 19 -0.30 9.16 7.46
C GLN A 19 -1.42 10.08 7.99
N ASP A 20 -2.22 10.66 7.10
CA ASP A 20 -3.34 11.56 7.43
C ASP A 20 -4.70 10.95 7.02
N VAL A 21 -4.76 9.63 6.84
CA VAL A 21 -5.97 8.92 6.42
C VAL A 21 -6.40 7.98 7.55
N ASP A 22 -7.60 8.18 8.08
CA ASP A 22 -8.18 7.24 9.05
C ASP A 22 -8.44 5.87 8.42
N GLN A 23 -8.33 4.80 9.22
CA GLN A 23 -8.51 3.42 8.75
C GLN A 23 -9.86 3.20 8.04
N GLU A 24 -10.93 3.85 8.50
CA GLU A 24 -12.26 3.76 7.88
C GLU A 24 -12.31 4.33 6.45
N ASN A 25 -11.39 5.23 6.13
CA ASN A 25 -11.25 5.88 4.83
C ASN A 25 -10.15 5.23 3.96
N ALA A 26 -9.43 4.23 4.49
CA ALA A 26 -8.37 3.57 3.76
C ALA A 26 -8.94 2.71 2.61
N ASN A 27 -8.48 2.98 1.39
CA ASN A 27 -8.95 2.28 0.20
C ASN A 27 -7.78 1.92 -0.73
N VAL A 28 -7.58 0.62 -0.96
CA VAL A 28 -6.46 0.11 -1.76
C VAL A 28 -6.57 0.50 -3.24
N ASP A 29 -7.78 0.55 -3.81
CA ASP A 29 -7.99 0.96 -5.20
C ASP A 29 -7.57 2.42 -5.42
N VAL A 30 -7.94 3.30 -4.49
CA VAL A 30 -7.56 4.72 -4.53
C VAL A 30 -6.05 4.86 -4.39
N PHE A 31 -5.42 4.16 -3.44
CA PHE A 31 -3.98 4.16 -3.24
C PHE A 31 -3.21 3.67 -4.48
N MET A 32 -3.59 2.51 -5.02
CA MET A 32 -2.92 1.95 -6.19
C MET A 32 -3.07 2.84 -7.41
N ASN A 33 -4.25 3.43 -7.62
CA ASN A 33 -4.49 4.35 -8.73
C ASN A 33 -3.72 5.66 -8.57
N ALA A 34 -3.70 6.24 -7.36
CA ALA A 34 -2.99 7.49 -7.08
C ALA A 34 -1.48 7.39 -7.31
N LEU A 35 -0.90 6.22 -7.03
CA LEU A 35 0.54 5.96 -7.22
C LEU A 35 0.85 5.21 -8.53
N ALA A 36 -0.14 5.01 -9.40
CA ALA A 36 -0.01 4.26 -10.65
C ALA A 36 0.66 2.88 -10.47
N LEU A 37 0.32 2.17 -9.39
CA LEU A 37 0.90 0.88 -9.07
C LEU A 37 0.34 -0.22 -9.98
N PRO A 38 1.19 -1.16 -10.43
CA PRO A 38 0.73 -2.27 -11.25
C PRO A 38 -0.20 -3.19 -10.45
N SER A 39 -1.22 -3.72 -11.13
CA SER A 39 -2.27 -4.57 -10.52
C SER A 39 -1.71 -5.83 -9.84
N CYS A 40 -0.55 -6.34 -10.26
CA CYS A 40 0.10 -7.49 -9.64
C CYS A 40 0.57 -7.24 -8.19
N LEU A 41 0.56 -5.98 -7.73
CA LEU A 41 0.91 -5.61 -6.35
C LEU A 41 -0.30 -5.49 -5.42
N ARG A 42 -1.52 -5.72 -5.90
CA ARG A 42 -2.74 -5.51 -5.10
C ARG A 42 -2.70 -6.26 -3.77
N ASP A 43 -2.50 -7.58 -3.81
CA ASP A 43 -2.52 -8.41 -2.60
C ASP A 43 -1.46 -7.96 -1.58
N ALA A 44 -0.27 -7.59 -2.08
CA ALA A 44 0.82 -7.08 -1.26
C ALA A 44 0.50 -5.69 -0.66
N ALA A 45 -0.16 -4.82 -1.43
CA ALA A 45 -0.60 -3.52 -0.96
C ALA A 45 -1.69 -3.65 0.12
N GLU A 46 -2.69 -4.51 -0.10
CA GLU A 46 -3.74 -4.81 0.89
C GLU A 46 -3.13 -5.31 2.20
N GLN A 47 -2.20 -6.28 2.12
CA GLN A 47 -1.51 -6.79 3.30
C GLN A 47 -0.76 -5.68 4.04
N LYS A 48 -0.02 -4.83 3.33
CA LYS A 48 0.77 -3.76 3.95
C LYS A 48 -0.09 -2.66 4.57
N ILE A 49 -1.22 -2.32 3.94
CA ILE A 49 -2.20 -1.38 4.48
C ILE A 49 -2.81 -1.95 5.77
N LEU A 50 -3.20 -3.24 5.76
CA LEU A 50 -3.71 -3.90 6.97
C LEU A 50 -2.67 -3.99 8.10
N GLU A 51 -1.39 -4.18 7.77
CA GLU A 51 -0.31 -4.17 8.74
C GLU A 51 -0.06 -2.77 9.33
N TYR A 52 -0.24 -1.71 8.54
CA TYR A 52 -0.01 -0.33 8.98
C TYR A 52 -1.04 0.14 10.03
N TYR A 53 -2.30 -0.31 9.93
CA TYR A 53 -3.38 0.07 10.86
C TYR A 53 -3.59 -0.90 12.04
N LYS A 54 -2.74 -1.92 12.20
CA LYS A 54 -2.74 -2.80 13.37
C LYS A 54 -1.90 -2.22 14.49
#